data_AF-A0A7S2GCI5-F1
#
_entry.id   AF-A0A7S2GCI5-F1
#
_cell.length_a   1.000
_cell.length_b   1.000
_cell.length_c   1.000
_cell.angle_alpha   90.00
_cell.angle_beta   90.00
_cell.angle_gamma   90.00
#
_symmetry.space_group_name_H-M   'P 1'
#
loop_
_entity.id
_entity.type
_entity.pdbx_description
1 polymer ?
#
loop_
_entity_poly.entity_id
_entity_poly.type
_entity_poly.pdbx_seq_one_letter_code
_entity_poly.pdbx_strand_id
1 'polypeptide(L)'
;FKRALVMGLYHSCTNAVQKELEKRFAVEVANDWHTGKEGSLWKHRVNEREPEGMSSDCLIVLMVKEPYFWLKSCCREPRNWFELHPFRKNEAGELEDVP
;
A
#
# COMPACT_ATOMS: atom_id res chain seq x y z
N PHE A 1 16.91 4.53 13.60
CA PHE A 1 15.71 3.68 13.61
C PHE A 1 16.15 2.23 13.68
N LYS A 2 15.57 1.42 14.56
CA LYS A 2 15.83 -0.03 14.62
C LYS A 2 14.75 -0.84 13.88
N ARG A 3 13.61 -0.22 13.60
CA ARG A 3 12.48 -0.81 12.89
C ARG A 3 12.11 0.04 11.69
N ALA A 4 11.57 -0.58 10.66
CA ALA A 4 11.03 0.07 9.48
C ALA A 4 9.66 -0.50 9.11
N LEU A 5 8.71 0.36 8.76
CA LEU A 5 7.41 -0.04 8.22
C LEU A 5 7.33 0.42 6.77
N VAL A 6 7.22 -0.53 5.83
CA VAL A 6 7.12 -0.22 4.40
C VAL A 6 5.67 -0.34 3.97
N MET A 7 5.08 0.76 3.55
CA MET A 7 3.69 0.84 3.14
C MET A 7 3.58 1.30 1.69
N GLY A 8 2.47 1.01 1.03
CA GLY A 8 2.19 1.51 -0.30
C GLY A 8 1.18 0.63 -1.02
N LEU A 9 0.70 1.09 -2.18
CA LEU A 9 -0.31 0.36 -2.96
C LEU A 9 0.19 -1.03 -3.37
N TYR A 10 -0.72 -1.94 -3.69
CA TYR A 10 -0.34 -3.21 -4.32
C TYR A 10 0.51 -2.95 -5.57
N HIS A 11 1.50 -3.79 -5.89
CA HIS A 11 2.45 -3.54 -7.00
C HIS A 11 3.28 -2.23 -6.94
N SER A 12 3.48 -1.64 -5.76
CA SER A 12 4.40 -0.49 -5.53
C SER A 12 5.83 -0.88 -5.12
N CYS A 13 6.20 -2.15 -5.30
CA CYS A 13 7.52 -2.69 -4.93
C CYS A 13 7.84 -2.71 -3.42
N THR A 14 6.84 -2.65 -2.53
CA THR A 14 7.04 -2.77 -1.08
C THR A 14 7.90 -3.97 -0.68
N ASN A 15 7.66 -5.16 -1.25
CA ASN A 15 8.47 -6.37 -0.98
C ASN A 15 9.96 -6.19 -1.32
N ALA A 16 10.27 -5.49 -2.41
CA ALA A 16 11.66 -5.31 -2.84
C ALA A 16 12.40 -4.37 -1.88
N VAL A 17 11.72 -3.30 -1.46
CA VAL A 17 12.26 -2.33 -0.50
C VAL A 17 12.46 -2.96 0.87
N GLN A 18 11.50 -3.75 1.36
CA GLN A 18 11.65 -4.46 2.64
C GLN A 18 12.91 -5.35 2.64
N LYS A 19 13.09 -6.15 1.59
CA LYS A 19 14.26 -7.03 1.46
C LYS A 19 15.58 -6.25 1.42
N GLU A 20 15.64 -5.16 0.67
CA GLU A 20 16.87 -4.36 0.61
C GLU A 20 17.12 -3.60 1.92
N LEU A 21 16.07 -3.20 2.66
CA LEU A 21 16.24 -2.58 3.98
C LEU A 21 16.91 -3.55 4.97
N GLU A 22 16.38 -4.76 5.12
CA GLU A 22 16.95 -5.76 6.04
C GLU A 22 18.33 -6.26 5.60
N LYS A 23 18.59 -6.28 4.29
CA LYS A 23 19.87 -6.72 3.73
C LYS A 23 20.98 -5.68 3.88
N ARG A 24 20.65 -4.39 3.74
CA ARG A 24 21.65 -3.30 3.67
C ARG A 24 21.79 -2.56 5.01
N PHE A 25 20.79 -2.62 5.87
CA PHE A 25 20.75 -1.89 7.12
C PHE A 25 20.39 -2.83 8.27
N ALA A 26 20.90 -2.53 9.46
CA ALA A 26 20.55 -3.25 10.68
C ALA A 26 19.18 -2.79 11.22
N VAL A 27 18.12 -3.08 10.46
CA VAL A 27 16.72 -2.74 10.78
C VAL A 27 15.82 -3.95 10.64
N GLU A 28 14.82 -4.05 11.50
CA GLU A 28 13.73 -5.04 11.40
C GLU A 28 12.56 -4.45 10.62
N VAL A 29 12.04 -5.15 9.62
CA VAL A 29 10.81 -4.72 8.93
C VAL A 29 9.58 -5.18 9.71
N ALA A 30 8.78 -4.22 10.18
CA ALA A 30 7.63 -4.43 11.05
C ALA A 30 6.32 -4.77 10.32
N ASN A 31 6.33 -4.94 8.98
CA ASN A 31 5.11 -5.28 8.24
C ASN A 31 4.58 -6.65 8.65
N ASP A 32 3.31 -6.72 9.03
CA ASP A 32 2.67 -7.97 9.42
C ASP A 32 2.10 -8.71 8.20
N TRP A 33 2.53 -9.95 8.04
CA TRP A 33 2.08 -10.87 6.98
C TRP A 33 1.05 -11.88 7.48
N HIS A 34 0.97 -12.06 8.79
CA HIS A 34 0.19 -13.09 9.47
C HIS A 34 -1.23 -12.62 9.80
N THR A 35 -1.42 -11.34 10.10
CA THR A 35 -2.75 -10.78 10.44
C THR A 35 -3.65 -10.53 9.23
N GLY A 36 -3.20 -10.83 8.01
CA GLY A 36 -3.97 -10.58 6.80
C GLY A 36 -4.27 -9.09 6.57
N LYS A 37 -5.33 -8.79 5.82
CA LYS A 37 -5.68 -7.42 5.38
C LYS A 37 -6.22 -6.52 6.50
N GLU A 38 -6.59 -7.10 7.64
CA GLU A 38 -7.23 -6.38 8.75
C GLU A 38 -6.23 -5.71 9.70
N GLY A 39 -4.96 -6.15 9.69
CA GLY A 39 -3.91 -5.57 10.52
C GLY A 39 -3.49 -4.16 10.07
N SER A 40 -3.28 -3.25 11.02
CA SER A 40 -2.83 -1.87 10.77
C SER A 40 -1.46 -1.81 10.06
N LEU A 41 -0.61 -2.82 10.27
CA LEU A 41 0.73 -2.95 9.70
C LEU A 41 0.75 -3.69 8.36
N TRP A 42 -0.41 -4.07 7.83
CA TRP A 42 -0.51 -4.62 6.49
C TRP A 42 -0.04 -3.55 5.49
N LYS A 43 1.05 -3.85 4.79
CA LYS A 43 1.76 -2.93 3.88
C LYS A 43 0.90 -2.26 2.80
N HIS A 44 -0.27 -2.80 2.46
CA HIS A 44 -1.16 -2.25 1.43
C HIS A 44 -2.40 -1.56 2.01
N ARG A 45 -2.49 -1.43 3.34
CA ARG A 45 -3.56 -0.70 4.00
C ARG A 45 -3.37 0.80 3.80
N VAL A 46 -4.46 1.46 3.41
CA VAL A 46 -4.55 2.92 3.47
C VAL A 46 -4.95 3.27 4.90
N ASN A 47 -4.08 3.97 5.61
CA ASN A 47 -4.38 4.45 6.95
C ASN A 47 -4.62 5.96 6.89
N GLU A 48 -5.75 6.43 7.40
CA GLU A 48 -6.06 7.87 7.53
C GLU A 48 -5.30 8.52 8.69
N ARG A 49 -4.78 7.70 9.60
CA ARG A 49 -4.03 8.10 10.79
C ARG A 49 -2.77 7.25 10.89
N GLU A 50 -1.85 7.67 11.76
CA GLU A 50 -0.68 6.85 12.08
C GLU A 50 -1.11 5.47 12.59
N PRO A 51 -0.47 4.37 12.15
CA PRO A 51 -0.77 3.03 12.64
C PRO A 51 -0.53 2.92 14.16
N GLU A 52 -1.49 2.36 14.89
CA GLU A 52 -1.36 2.12 16.32
C GLU A 52 -0.28 1.08 16.65
N GLY A 53 0.35 1.21 17.82
CA GLY A 53 1.38 0.28 18.29
C GLY A 53 2.77 0.50 17.69
N MET A 54 2.97 1.60 16.96
CA MET A 54 4.27 1.96 16.41
C MET A 54 5.18 2.56 17.48
N SER A 55 6.41 2.03 17.56
CA SER A 55 7.47 2.62 18.38
C SER A 55 7.93 3.94 17.78
N SER A 56 8.28 4.91 18.64
CA SER A 56 8.83 6.21 18.23
C SER A 56 10.15 6.11 17.46
N ASP A 57 10.83 4.96 17.51
CA ASP A 57 12.07 4.67 16.77
C ASP A 57 11.85 3.93 15.44
N CYS A 58 10.62 3.88 14.92
CA CYS A 58 10.30 3.29 13.63
C CYS A 58 10.34 4.31 12.47
N LEU A 59 11.01 3.93 11.39
CA LEU A 59 10.94 4.65 10.12
C LEU A 59 9.74 4.16 9.29
N ILE A 60 8.82 5.04 8.92
CA ILE A 60 7.74 4.72 7.98
C ILE A 60 8.17 5.12 6.57
N VAL A 61 8.21 4.15 5.65
CA VAL A 61 8.52 4.34 4.24
C VAL A 61 7.24 4.17 3.42
N LEU A 62 6.76 5.24 2.80
CA LEU A 62 5.60 5.20 1.92
C LEU A 62 6.03 5.09 0.46
N MET A 63 5.68 3.97 -0.17
CA MET A 63 5.89 3.71 -1.58
C MET A 63 4.76 4.30 -2.40
N VAL A 64 5.11 5.30 -3.21
CA VAL A 64 4.25 5.89 -4.23
C VAL A 64 4.66 5.39 -5.61
N LYS A 65 3.67 5.22 -6.48
CA LYS A 65 3.87 4.80 -7.86
C LYS A 65 2.96 5.61 -8.77
N GLU A 66 3.49 5.99 -9.92
CA GLU A 66 2.72 6.70 -10.92
C GLU A 66 1.54 5.80 -11.41
N PRO A 67 0.31 6.34 -11.52
CA PRO A 67 -0.91 5.57 -11.78
C PRO A 67 -0.86 4.69 -13.04
N TYR A 68 -0.33 5.21 -14.16
CA TYR A 68 -0.25 4.44 -15.40
C TYR A 68 0.67 3.22 -15.25
N PHE A 69 1.86 3.38 -14.65
CA PHE A 69 2.75 2.26 -14.36
C PHE A 69 2.21 1.29 -13.31
N TRP A 70 1.41 1.80 -12.37
CA TRP A 70 0.72 0.98 -11.39
C TRP A 70 -0.31 0.07 -12.06
N LEU A 71 -1.26 0.64 -12.81
CA LEU A 71 -2.28 -0.10 -13.55
C LEU A 71 -1.66 -1.18 -14.45
N LYS A 72 -0.66 -0.80 -15.26
CA LYS A 72 0.05 -1.75 -16.12
C LYS A 72 0.69 -2.90 -15.35
N SER A 73 1.18 -2.64 -14.14
CA SER A 73 1.78 -3.67 -13.30
C SER A 73 0.76 -4.61 -12.68
N CYS A 74 -0.42 -4.11 -12.33
CA CYS A 74 -1.47 -4.94 -11.76
C CYS A 74 -2.09 -5.85 -12.82
N CYS A 75 -2.29 -5.37 -14.05
CA CYS A 75 -2.88 -6.14 -15.15
C CYS A 75 -1.98 -7.26 -15.74
N ARG A 76 -0.84 -7.60 -15.11
CA ARG A 76 0.06 -8.68 -15.56
C ARG A 76 -0.52 -10.07 -15.36
N GLU A 77 -1.49 -10.21 -14.44
CA GLU A 77 -2.17 -11.47 -14.16
C GLU A 77 -3.69 -11.27 -14.34
N PRO A 78 -4.41 -12.18 -15.01
CA PRO A 78 -5.85 -12.03 -15.26
C PRO A 78 -6.71 -11.80 -14.01
N ARG A 79 -6.32 -12.41 -12.88
CA ARG A 79 -7.01 -12.23 -11.58
C ARG A 79 -6.95 -10.80 -11.02
N ASN A 80 -6.09 -9.96 -11.58
CA ASN A 80 -5.85 -8.58 -11.17
C ASN A 80 -6.30 -7.60 -12.28
N TRP A 81 -7.22 -8.01 -13.14
CA TRP A 81 -7.84 -7.08 -14.09
C TRP A 81 -8.83 -6.19 -13.35
N PHE A 82 -8.79 -4.90 -13.67
CA PHE A 82 -9.73 -3.91 -13.14
C PHE A 82 -10.67 -3.53 -14.27
N GLU A 83 -11.95 -3.54 -13.96
CA GLU A 83 -12.95 -2.90 -14.80
C GLU A 83 -13.02 -1.42 -14.41
N LEU A 84 -12.86 -0.54 -15.40
CA LEU A 84 -13.00 0.89 -15.20
C LEU A 84 -14.46 1.23 -15.47
N HIS A 85 -15.22 1.54 -14.42
CA HIS A 85 -16.58 2.04 -14.54
C HIS A 85 -16.56 3.57 -14.66
N PRO A 86 -17.24 4.16 -15.64
CA PRO A 86 -17.44 5.60 -15.68
C PRO A 86 -18.22 6.02 -14.44
N PHE A 87 -17.82 7.13 -13.84
CA PHE A 87 -18.56 7.76 -12.75
C PHE A 87 -19.01 9.16 -13.17
N ARG A 88 -20.14 9.61 -12.61
CA ARG A 88 -20.59 11.00 -12.71
C ARG A 88 -20.72 11.61 -11.33
N LYS A 89 -20.72 12.94 -11.25
CA LYS A 89 -21.07 13.64 -10.01
C LYS A 89 -22.58 13.86 -9.97
N ASN A 90 -23.24 13.44 -8.90
CA ASN A 90 -24.65 13.73 -8.68
C ASN A 90 -24.85 15.20 -8.28
N GLU A 91 -26.11 15.64 -8.13
CA GLU A 91 -26.44 17.02 -7.75
C GLU A 91 -25.90 17.43 -6.36
N ALA A 92 -25.61 16.44 -5.49
CA ALA A 92 -24.99 16.64 -4.19
C ALA A 92 -23.44 16.68 -4.25
N GLY A 93 -22.84 16.47 -5.43
CA GLY A 93 -21.41 16.46 -5.65
C GLY A 93 -20.71 15.13 -5.34
N GLU A 94 -21.47 14.08 -5.03
CA GLU A 94 -20.97 12.73 -4.74
C GLU A 94 -20.71 11.96 -6.04
N LEU A 95 -19.79 10.99 -6.01
CA LEU A 95 -19.49 10.13 -7.15
C LEU A 95 -20.49 8.98 -7.21
N GLU A 96 -21.18 8.81 -8.34
CA GLU A 96 -22.06 7.66 -8.62
C GLU A 96 -21.60 6.92 -9.88
N ASP A 97 -21.64 5.58 -9.84
CA ASP A 97 -21.32 4.73 -10.98
C ASP A 97 -22.36 4.91 -12.09
N VAL A 98 -21.89 5.02 -13.33
CA VAL A 98 -22.74 5.04 -14.52
C VAL A 98 -22.79 3.61 -15.09
N PRO A 99 -23.97 2.98 -15.13
CA PRO A 99 -24.11 1.63 -15.70
C PRO A 99 -23.85 1.58 -17.20
#